data_AF-A0A154PQH5-F1
#
_entry.id   AF-A0A154PQH5-F1
#
_cell.length_a   1.000
_cell.length_b   1.000
_cell.length_c   1.000
_cell.angle_alpha   90.00
_cell.angle_beta   90.00
_cell.angle_gamma   90.00
#
_symmetry.space_group_name_H-M   'P 1'
#
loop_
_entity.id
_entity.type
_entity.pdbx_description
1 polymer ?
#
loop_
_entity_poly.entity_id
_entity_poly.type
_entity_poly.pdbx_seq_one_letter_code
_entity_poly.pdbx_strand_id
1 'polypeptide(L)'
;MLGKFGDYSCESPWSLIESAARAMRSHRGEGIEFVLWTGDALTRTAGMNAELRLQCLRNLTDLLSRTFKEQFVFPALGHEDLGVSFSQLAVLWQQWLPQEALDTFQTAGYYTIEQRSEKYRIIFLNTNLWLNVVDNRMLHRSGATTIDNTQDPFGQWSWFQSTLDNARRKKETVYIVGHTPPGVDDRESGAVALREIHNTRYLQMVRLYSDIIRGQFFGHWHSDTFRVVYSDTGLPVSWIMMAPSISPSTPGGPNNPGLRLYKFETNTGQVLDYTQYYLNLVDANSNGTANWSVEYSLLDYYPLREITAISLHDLADRFTQPNDNAFSRYYKANTVSLPREMAQIWGCGGALSGACALHHYCTVTRLNPESYKECYSSYAYALASTGSSTTPMYFTLHLLVLLVCAELFRYNR
;
A
#
# COMPACT_ATOMS: atom_id res chain seq x y z
N MET A 1 22.70 -17.55 -10.58
CA MET A 1 21.80 -17.99 -11.67
C MET A 1 20.40 -17.57 -11.29
N LEU A 2 19.63 -17.00 -12.21
CA LEU A 2 18.22 -16.67 -11.98
C LEU A 2 17.44 -17.97 -11.70
N GLY A 3 16.62 -17.96 -10.66
CA GLY A 3 15.85 -19.13 -10.24
C GLY A 3 14.54 -19.29 -11.02
N LYS A 4 13.97 -20.50 -11.00
CA LYS A 4 12.73 -20.84 -11.71
C LYS A 4 11.56 -19.93 -11.34
N PHE A 5 11.48 -19.49 -10.09
CA PHE A 5 10.37 -18.67 -9.57
C PHE A 5 10.70 -17.17 -9.56
N GLY A 6 11.85 -16.77 -10.12
CA GLY A 6 12.24 -15.37 -10.26
C GLY A 6 13.44 -15.02 -9.41
N ASP A 7 13.68 -13.72 -9.29
CA ASP A 7 14.79 -13.10 -8.57
C ASP A 7 14.32 -11.73 -8.06
N TYR A 8 14.87 -11.24 -6.95
CA TYR A 8 14.49 -9.95 -6.37
C TYR A 8 14.79 -8.74 -7.28
N SER A 9 15.63 -8.92 -8.31
CA SER A 9 15.88 -7.92 -9.36
C SER A 9 14.90 -7.96 -10.54
N CYS A 10 13.99 -8.94 -10.59
CA CYS A 10 13.15 -9.22 -11.75
C CYS A 10 11.66 -9.20 -11.41
N GLU A 11 10.84 -8.83 -12.39
CA GLU A 11 9.39 -9.06 -12.33
C GLU A 11 9.05 -10.55 -12.29
N SER A 12 7.80 -10.85 -11.94
CA SER A 12 7.32 -12.24 -11.80
C SER A 12 7.43 -13.03 -13.11
N PRO A 13 8.16 -14.16 -13.16
CA PRO A 13 8.00 -15.11 -14.25
C PRO A 13 6.63 -15.81 -14.15
N TRP A 14 6.13 -16.32 -15.27
CA TRP A 14 4.83 -17.01 -15.31
C TRP A 14 4.74 -18.20 -14.33
N SER A 15 5.85 -18.91 -14.10
CA SER A 15 5.96 -19.99 -13.11
C SER A 15 5.61 -19.54 -11.68
N LEU A 16 5.97 -18.31 -11.30
CA LEU A 16 5.62 -17.74 -10.00
C LEU A 16 4.13 -17.42 -9.92
N ILE A 17 3.59 -16.77 -10.96
CA ILE A 17 2.17 -16.43 -11.06
C ILE A 17 1.29 -17.68 -11.01
N GLU A 18 1.65 -18.74 -11.74
CA GLU A 18 0.95 -20.03 -11.68
C GLU A 18 1.02 -20.67 -10.29
N SER A 19 2.17 -20.55 -9.60
CA SER A 19 2.30 -21.09 -8.24
C SER A 19 1.39 -20.35 -7.26
N ALA A 20 1.28 -19.02 -7.37
CA ALA A 20 0.39 -18.20 -6.56
C ALA A 20 -1.08 -18.58 -6.82
N ALA A 21 -1.48 -18.74 -8.09
CA ALA A 21 -2.81 -19.20 -8.46
C ALA A 21 -3.14 -20.58 -7.88
N ARG A 22 -2.18 -21.52 -7.92
CA ARG A 22 -2.35 -22.85 -7.28
C ARG A 22 -2.48 -22.76 -5.76
N ALA A 23 -1.70 -21.90 -5.11
CA ALA A 23 -1.78 -21.68 -3.67
C ALA A 23 -3.14 -21.08 -3.27
N MET A 24 -3.64 -20.07 -4.00
CA MET A 24 -4.99 -19.56 -3.74
C MET A 24 -6.07 -20.64 -3.95
N ARG A 25 -5.90 -21.50 -4.96
CA ARG A 25 -6.85 -22.59 -5.24
C ARG A 25 -6.96 -23.60 -4.10
N SER A 26 -5.89 -23.87 -3.35
CA SER A 26 -5.97 -24.82 -2.22
C SER A 26 -6.87 -24.33 -1.08
N HIS A 27 -7.17 -23.04 -1.01
CA HIS A 27 -8.07 -22.44 -0.02
C HIS A 27 -9.54 -22.39 -0.46
N ARG A 28 -9.90 -22.90 -1.65
CA ARG A 28 -11.31 -22.91 -2.12
C ARG A 28 -12.28 -23.56 -1.14
N GLY A 29 -11.83 -24.55 -0.37
CA GLY A 29 -12.64 -25.24 0.64
C GLY A 29 -12.97 -24.40 1.88
N GLU A 30 -12.41 -23.20 2.00
CA GLU A 30 -12.59 -22.31 3.16
C GLU A 30 -13.76 -21.33 3.00
N GLY A 31 -14.60 -21.49 1.97
CA GLY A 31 -15.75 -20.59 1.74
C GLY A 31 -15.34 -19.23 1.18
N ILE A 32 -14.49 -19.22 0.15
CA ILE A 32 -14.10 -17.98 -0.53
C ILE A 32 -15.31 -17.40 -1.26
N GLU A 33 -15.76 -16.22 -0.81
CA GLU A 33 -16.89 -15.50 -1.41
C GLU A 33 -16.50 -14.80 -2.73
N PHE A 34 -15.36 -14.12 -2.74
CA PHE A 34 -14.84 -13.40 -3.91
C PHE A 34 -13.34 -13.18 -3.78
N VAL A 35 -12.72 -12.78 -4.90
CA VAL A 35 -11.30 -12.41 -4.99
C VAL A 35 -11.20 -10.95 -5.39
N LEU A 36 -10.45 -10.16 -4.63
CA LEU A 36 -10.07 -8.81 -5.02
C LEU A 36 -8.75 -8.85 -5.78
N TRP A 37 -8.73 -8.35 -7.01
CA TRP A 37 -7.50 -8.18 -7.79
C TRP A 37 -7.26 -6.69 -8.02
N THR A 38 -6.35 -6.08 -7.25
CA THR A 38 -6.12 -4.63 -7.26
C THR A 38 -5.17 -4.16 -8.37
N GLY A 39 -5.11 -4.84 -9.52
CA GLY A 39 -4.37 -4.39 -10.70
C GLY A 39 -2.87 -4.74 -10.75
N ASP A 40 -2.15 -4.07 -11.66
CA ASP A 40 -0.72 -4.20 -12.00
C ASP A 40 -0.33 -5.62 -12.42
N ALA A 41 -1.00 -6.11 -13.46
CA ALA A 41 -0.70 -7.41 -14.05
C ALA A 41 0.42 -7.38 -15.09
N LEU A 42 0.76 -6.20 -15.59
CA LEU A 42 1.74 -6.02 -16.65
C LEU A 42 3.09 -5.58 -16.07
N THR A 43 4.16 -5.98 -16.75
CA THR A 43 5.52 -5.56 -16.41
C THR A 43 5.72 -4.06 -16.64
N ARG A 44 6.61 -3.45 -15.85
CA ARG A 44 7.13 -2.09 -16.00
C ARG A 44 7.99 -1.88 -17.25
N THR A 45 8.21 -2.92 -18.05
CA THR A 45 9.03 -2.85 -19.27
C THR A 45 8.42 -1.88 -20.29
N ALA A 46 9.19 -0.85 -20.63
CA ALA A 46 8.81 0.11 -21.67
C ALA A 46 8.67 -0.57 -23.05
N GLY A 47 7.74 -0.09 -23.87
CA GLY A 47 7.64 -0.48 -25.28
C GLY A 47 6.68 -1.63 -25.59
N MET A 48 5.95 -2.19 -24.61
CA MET A 48 4.84 -3.10 -24.93
C MET A 48 3.73 -2.36 -25.67
N ASN A 49 3.40 -2.82 -26.89
CA ASN A 49 2.26 -2.29 -27.64
C ASN A 49 0.92 -2.75 -27.04
N ALA A 50 -0.18 -2.10 -27.43
CA ALA A 50 -1.51 -2.37 -26.88
C ALA A 50 -1.96 -3.84 -27.06
N GLU A 51 -1.58 -4.49 -28.16
CA GLU A 51 -1.96 -5.88 -28.44
C GLU A 51 -1.29 -6.86 -27.47
N LEU A 52 0.02 -6.72 -27.26
CA LEU A 52 0.75 -7.57 -26.30
C LEU A 52 0.25 -7.36 -24.87
N ARG A 53 -0.07 -6.11 -24.50
CA ARG A 53 -0.66 -5.79 -23.20
C ARG A 53 -2.01 -6.49 -23.01
N LEU A 54 -2.88 -6.41 -24.01
CA LEU A 54 -4.17 -7.09 -24.00
C LEU A 54 -4.01 -8.62 -23.92
N GLN A 55 -3.03 -9.19 -24.62
CA GLN A 55 -2.74 -10.62 -24.57
C GLN A 55 -2.25 -11.07 -23.19
N CYS A 56 -1.34 -10.32 -22.55
CA CYS A 56 -0.88 -10.61 -21.19
C CYS A 56 -2.03 -10.53 -20.17
N LEU A 57 -2.89 -9.51 -20.27
CA LEU A 57 -4.07 -9.38 -19.43
C LEU A 57 -5.06 -10.53 -19.65
N ARG A 58 -5.27 -10.96 -20.90
CA ARG A 58 -6.08 -12.14 -21.23
C ARG A 58 -5.52 -13.41 -20.60
N ASN A 59 -4.21 -13.65 -20.71
CA ASN A 59 -3.58 -14.83 -20.12
C ASN A 59 -3.77 -14.90 -18.61
N LEU A 60 -3.58 -13.78 -17.90
CA LEU A 60 -3.82 -13.73 -16.45
C LEU A 60 -5.31 -13.91 -16.12
N THR A 61 -6.18 -13.26 -16.88
CA THR A 61 -7.63 -13.40 -16.74
C THR A 61 -8.05 -14.87 -16.88
N ASP A 62 -7.57 -15.57 -17.91
CA ASP A 62 -7.84 -16.99 -18.15
C ASP A 62 -7.26 -17.91 -17.07
N LEU A 63 -6.09 -17.58 -16.52
CA LEU A 63 -5.53 -18.29 -15.37
C LEU A 63 -6.43 -18.14 -14.15
N LEU A 64 -6.88 -16.91 -13.84
CA LEU A 64 -7.76 -16.65 -12.70
C LEU A 64 -9.14 -17.28 -12.88
N SER A 65 -9.75 -17.24 -14.07
CA SER A 65 -11.04 -17.92 -14.34
C SER A 65 -10.95 -19.44 -14.16
N ARG A 66 -9.84 -20.05 -14.57
CA ARG A 66 -9.62 -21.49 -14.30
C ARG A 66 -9.38 -21.76 -12.82
N THR A 67 -8.77 -20.80 -12.12
CA THR A 67 -8.39 -20.87 -10.70
C THR A 67 -9.55 -20.55 -9.75
N PHE A 68 -10.59 -19.86 -10.21
CA PHE A 68 -11.79 -19.50 -9.47
C PHE A 68 -13.01 -19.72 -10.37
N LYS A 69 -13.53 -20.96 -10.39
CA LYS A 69 -14.65 -21.34 -11.27
C LYS A 69 -16.02 -20.98 -10.72
N GLU A 70 -16.11 -20.89 -9.40
CA GLU A 70 -17.35 -20.70 -8.64
C GLU A 70 -17.38 -19.34 -7.93
N GLN A 71 -16.21 -18.70 -7.83
CA GLN A 71 -16.02 -17.41 -7.15
C GLN A 71 -15.88 -16.30 -8.19
N PHE A 72 -16.36 -15.11 -7.84
CA PHE A 72 -16.15 -13.93 -8.65
C PHE A 72 -14.78 -13.32 -8.37
N VAL A 73 -14.09 -12.89 -9.45
CA VAL A 73 -12.86 -12.10 -9.36
C VAL A 73 -13.21 -10.67 -9.74
N PHE A 74 -12.98 -9.73 -8.82
CA PHE A 74 -13.28 -8.33 -9.02
C PHE A 74 -11.99 -7.51 -9.20
N PRO A 75 -11.66 -7.11 -10.44
CA PRO A 75 -10.45 -6.36 -10.74
C PRO A 75 -10.61 -4.85 -10.52
N ALA A 76 -9.57 -4.21 -10.01
CA ALA A 76 -9.32 -2.78 -10.14
C ALA A 76 -8.14 -2.57 -11.11
N LEU A 77 -8.10 -1.41 -11.78
CA LEU A 77 -7.03 -1.09 -12.74
C LEU A 77 -5.77 -0.62 -12.03
N GLY A 78 -4.65 -1.28 -12.32
CA GLY A 78 -3.33 -0.81 -11.97
C GLY A 78 -2.81 0.26 -12.92
N HIS A 79 -1.82 1.01 -12.47
CA HIS A 79 -1.19 2.03 -13.29
C HIS A 79 -0.36 1.40 -14.42
N GLU A 80 0.14 0.18 -14.19
CA GLU A 80 0.78 -0.63 -15.23
C GLU A 80 -0.22 -1.36 -16.13
N ASP A 81 -1.54 -1.29 -15.90
CA ASP A 81 -2.54 -1.91 -16.79
C ASP A 81 -3.05 -0.95 -17.89
N LEU A 82 -2.62 0.32 -17.88
CA LEU A 82 -3.07 1.36 -18.80
C LEU A 82 -2.62 1.15 -20.25
N GLY A 83 -3.10 1.93 -21.22
CA GLY A 83 -2.71 1.75 -22.64
C GLY A 83 -3.41 0.59 -23.36
N VAL A 84 -4.41 -0.02 -22.70
CA VAL A 84 -5.47 -0.82 -23.32
C VAL A 84 -6.78 -0.08 -23.09
N SER A 85 -7.71 -0.10 -24.06
CA SER A 85 -8.99 0.62 -23.88
C SER A 85 -9.87 -0.05 -22.83
N PHE A 86 -10.62 0.74 -22.05
CA PHE A 86 -11.54 0.20 -21.04
C PHE A 86 -12.60 -0.72 -21.64
N SER A 87 -13.07 -0.46 -22.87
CA SER A 87 -14.00 -1.36 -23.57
C SER A 87 -13.40 -2.74 -23.85
N GLN A 88 -12.12 -2.83 -24.24
CA GLN A 88 -11.45 -4.13 -24.42
C GLN A 88 -11.29 -4.88 -23.10
N LEU A 89 -10.98 -4.15 -22.01
CA LEU A 89 -10.88 -4.73 -20.67
C LEU A 89 -12.26 -5.19 -20.15
N ALA A 90 -13.32 -4.43 -20.44
CA ALA A 90 -14.70 -4.80 -20.11
C ALA A 90 -15.07 -6.14 -20.78
N VAL A 91 -14.69 -6.35 -22.05
CA VAL A 91 -14.91 -7.62 -22.75
C VAL A 91 -14.14 -8.77 -22.08
N LEU A 92 -12.91 -8.55 -21.59
CA LEU A 92 -12.16 -9.59 -20.87
C LEU A 92 -12.82 -9.96 -19.53
N TRP A 93 -13.38 -8.98 -18.83
CA TRP A 93 -13.88 -9.12 -17.46
C TRP A 93 -15.40 -9.32 -17.35
N GLN A 94 -16.12 -9.32 -18.48
CA GLN A 94 -17.58 -9.52 -18.52
C GLN A 94 -18.06 -10.85 -17.92
N GLN A 95 -17.16 -11.84 -17.83
CA GLN A 95 -17.44 -13.12 -17.18
C GLN A 95 -17.56 -13.01 -15.65
N TRP A 96 -17.03 -11.94 -15.04
CA TRP A 96 -17.06 -11.71 -13.59
C TRP A 96 -17.92 -10.53 -13.18
N LEU A 97 -18.11 -9.55 -14.07
CA LEU A 97 -18.78 -8.30 -13.76
C LEU A 97 -20.22 -8.31 -14.26
N PRO A 98 -21.20 -7.89 -13.43
CA PRO A 98 -22.57 -7.69 -13.89
C PRO A 98 -22.66 -6.54 -14.90
N GLN A 99 -23.75 -6.50 -15.67
CA GLN A 99 -23.91 -5.51 -16.74
C GLN A 99 -23.79 -4.07 -16.23
N GLU A 100 -24.38 -3.75 -15.08
CA GLU A 100 -24.34 -2.41 -14.50
C GLU A 100 -22.90 -1.98 -14.12
N ALA A 101 -22.04 -2.94 -13.73
CA ALA A 101 -20.63 -2.69 -13.49
C ALA A 101 -19.87 -2.47 -14.81
N LEU A 102 -20.15 -3.27 -15.83
CA LEU A 102 -19.55 -3.11 -17.16
C LEU A 102 -19.88 -1.76 -17.80
N ASP A 103 -21.10 -1.26 -17.62
CA ASP A 103 -21.56 0.00 -18.20
C ASP A 103 -20.75 1.21 -17.73
N THR A 104 -20.42 1.24 -16.43
CA THR A 104 -19.58 2.29 -15.84
C THR A 104 -18.10 2.04 -16.11
N PHE A 105 -17.65 0.79 -16.00
CA PHE A 105 -16.26 0.41 -16.21
C PHE A 105 -15.77 0.72 -17.63
N GLN A 106 -16.54 0.39 -18.67
CA GLN A 106 -16.12 0.64 -20.07
C GLN A 106 -15.94 2.12 -20.40
N THR A 107 -16.55 3.01 -19.60
CA THR A 107 -16.50 4.46 -19.79
C THR A 107 -15.36 5.10 -18.99
N ALA A 108 -15.17 4.69 -17.74
CA ALA A 108 -14.31 5.40 -16.80
C ALA A 108 -13.38 4.51 -15.94
N GLY A 109 -13.47 3.18 -16.08
CA GLY A 109 -12.63 2.22 -15.37
C GLY A 109 -12.96 2.02 -13.89
N TYR A 110 -14.02 2.65 -13.38
CA TYR A 110 -14.57 2.46 -12.03
C TYR A 110 -15.96 1.82 -12.08
N TYR A 111 -16.36 1.13 -11.01
CA TYR A 111 -17.67 0.48 -10.92
C TYR A 111 -18.01 0.10 -9.46
N THR A 112 -19.20 -0.46 -9.23
CA THR A 112 -19.55 -1.08 -7.94
C THR A 112 -20.07 -2.49 -8.11
N ILE A 113 -19.87 -3.32 -7.09
CA ILE A 113 -20.57 -4.58 -6.89
C ILE A 113 -21.52 -4.43 -5.71
N GLU A 114 -22.82 -4.52 -5.96
CA GLU A 114 -23.87 -4.54 -4.93
C GLU A 114 -24.18 -5.98 -4.56
N GLN A 115 -23.92 -6.36 -3.31
CA GLN A 115 -24.23 -7.69 -2.82
C GLN A 115 -25.68 -7.71 -2.34
N ARG A 116 -26.65 -7.86 -3.27
CA ARG A 116 -28.07 -7.57 -3.00
C ARG A 116 -28.71 -8.36 -1.84
N SER A 117 -28.22 -9.56 -1.53
CA SER A 117 -28.68 -10.34 -0.36
C SER A 117 -28.07 -9.86 0.95
N GLU A 118 -26.96 -9.15 0.89
CA GLU A 118 -26.16 -8.68 2.01
C GLU A 118 -26.27 -7.15 2.13
N LYS A 119 -26.04 -6.59 3.32
CA LYS A 119 -26.10 -5.13 3.49
C LYS A 119 -24.76 -4.45 3.26
N TYR A 120 -24.02 -4.86 2.21
CA TYR A 120 -22.75 -4.22 1.86
C TYR A 120 -22.52 -4.08 0.35
N ARG A 121 -21.69 -3.10 0.00
CA ARG A 121 -21.31 -2.74 -1.37
C ARG A 121 -19.79 -2.64 -1.49
N ILE A 122 -19.25 -3.09 -2.61
CA ILE A 122 -17.83 -2.90 -2.94
C ILE A 122 -17.71 -1.85 -4.04
N ILE A 123 -16.97 -0.78 -3.77
CA ILE A 123 -16.72 0.33 -4.70
C ILE A 123 -15.30 0.19 -5.25
N PHE A 124 -15.18 -0.01 -6.56
CA PHE A 124 -13.90 -0.08 -7.26
C PHE A 124 -13.61 1.27 -7.90
N LEU A 125 -12.60 1.96 -7.37
CA LEU A 125 -12.12 3.24 -7.87
C LEU A 125 -11.03 3.04 -8.92
N ASN A 126 -11.08 3.85 -9.97
CA ASN A 126 -9.97 4.04 -10.89
C ASN A 126 -9.06 5.15 -10.35
N THR A 127 -8.18 4.79 -9.41
CA THR A 127 -7.23 5.75 -8.82
C THR A 127 -6.18 6.26 -9.80
N ASN A 128 -6.04 5.60 -10.97
CA ASN A 128 -5.18 6.09 -12.04
C ASN A 128 -5.60 7.49 -12.50
N LEU A 129 -6.91 7.80 -12.43
CA LEU A 129 -7.48 9.11 -12.74
C LEU A 129 -6.92 10.25 -11.87
N TRP A 130 -6.29 9.91 -10.76
CA TRP A 130 -5.83 10.85 -9.73
C TRP A 130 -4.31 10.91 -9.60
N LEU A 131 -3.56 10.23 -10.46
CA LEU A 131 -2.10 10.15 -10.37
C LEU A 131 -1.42 11.43 -10.87
N ASN A 132 -0.23 11.68 -10.32
CA ASN A 132 0.72 12.59 -10.95
C ASN A 132 1.15 11.97 -12.30
N VAL A 133 0.93 12.70 -13.39
CA VAL A 133 1.26 12.20 -14.73
C VAL A 133 2.79 12.20 -14.90
N VAL A 134 3.37 11.01 -14.80
CA VAL A 134 4.80 10.76 -15.10
C VAL A 134 5.00 9.96 -16.38
N ASP A 135 3.93 9.31 -16.85
CA ASP A 135 3.89 8.50 -18.07
C ASP A 135 2.72 8.97 -18.96
N ASN A 136 2.95 9.06 -20.26
CA ASN A 136 1.91 9.38 -21.24
C ASN A 136 0.74 8.39 -21.24
N ARG A 137 0.93 7.13 -20.81
CA ARG A 137 -0.15 6.15 -20.60
C ARG A 137 -1.13 6.58 -19.51
N MET A 138 -0.66 7.37 -18.54
CA MET A 138 -1.49 7.96 -17.48
C MET A 138 -2.25 9.20 -17.95
N LEU A 139 -2.05 9.66 -19.19
CA LEU A 139 -2.89 10.69 -19.76
C LEU A 139 -4.27 10.12 -20.06
N HIS A 140 -5.24 10.54 -19.27
CA HIS A 140 -6.65 10.28 -19.49
C HIS A 140 -7.10 11.00 -20.77
N ARG A 141 -7.55 10.26 -21.77
CA ARG A 141 -8.00 10.82 -23.05
C ARG A 141 -9.46 10.48 -23.29
N SER A 142 -10.22 11.45 -23.79
CA SER A 142 -11.55 11.24 -24.38
C SER A 142 -11.47 11.67 -25.83
N GLY A 143 -11.48 10.72 -26.76
CA GLY A 143 -11.21 11.00 -28.17
C GLY A 143 -9.82 11.61 -28.38
N ALA A 144 -9.75 12.80 -28.99
CA ALA A 144 -8.49 13.49 -29.29
C ALA A 144 -7.98 14.42 -28.17
N THR A 145 -8.75 14.64 -27.09
CA THR A 145 -8.41 15.60 -26.03
C THR A 145 -7.94 14.91 -24.75
N THR A 146 -6.92 15.50 -24.10
CA THR A 146 -6.52 15.16 -22.74
C THR A 146 -7.55 15.69 -21.74
N ILE A 147 -7.97 14.84 -20.81
CA ILE A 147 -8.93 15.19 -19.77
C ILE A 147 -8.22 15.99 -18.69
N ASP A 148 -8.88 17.06 -18.25
CA ASP A 148 -8.47 17.82 -17.08
C ASP A 148 -8.58 16.93 -15.83
N ASN A 149 -7.43 16.58 -15.29
CA ASN A 149 -7.30 15.79 -14.08
C ASN A 149 -7.23 16.66 -12.82
N THR A 150 -7.64 17.94 -12.85
CA THR A 150 -7.56 18.83 -11.66
C THR A 150 -8.83 18.82 -10.82
N GLN A 151 -10.00 18.53 -11.41
CA GLN A 151 -11.28 18.62 -10.72
C GLN A 151 -11.94 17.25 -10.51
N ASP A 152 -12.58 16.74 -11.55
CA ASP A 152 -13.37 15.51 -11.51
C ASP A 152 -13.21 14.68 -12.79
N PRO A 153 -12.02 14.06 -13.00
CA PRO A 153 -11.75 13.27 -14.20
C PRO A 153 -12.78 12.14 -14.35
N PHE A 154 -13.45 12.09 -15.51
CA PHE A 154 -14.55 11.18 -15.81
C PHE A 154 -15.71 11.17 -14.78
N GLY A 155 -15.90 12.28 -14.04
CA GLY A 155 -16.98 12.39 -13.06
C GLY A 155 -16.87 11.44 -11.87
N GLN A 156 -15.70 10.83 -11.63
CA GLN A 156 -15.51 9.82 -10.59
C GLN A 156 -15.83 10.35 -9.19
N TRP A 157 -15.47 11.58 -8.84
CA TRP A 157 -15.78 12.15 -7.52
C TRP A 157 -17.28 12.36 -7.32
N SER A 158 -17.97 12.93 -8.32
CA SER A 158 -19.41 13.11 -8.27
C SER A 158 -20.14 11.76 -8.17
N TRP A 159 -19.69 10.77 -8.95
CA TRP A 159 -20.19 9.40 -8.88
C TRP A 159 -19.91 8.73 -7.54
N PHE A 160 -18.69 8.88 -7.00
CA PHE A 160 -18.28 8.25 -5.76
C PHE A 160 -19.07 8.79 -4.57
N GLN A 161 -19.24 10.12 -4.50
CA GLN A 161 -20.08 10.76 -3.48
C GLN A 161 -21.53 10.29 -3.56
N SER A 162 -22.13 10.32 -4.76
CA SER A 162 -23.50 9.83 -4.97
C SER A 162 -23.66 8.36 -4.56
N THR A 163 -22.65 7.53 -4.87
CA THR A 163 -22.64 6.11 -4.49
C THR A 163 -22.60 5.92 -2.97
N LEU A 164 -21.75 6.67 -2.26
CA LEU A 164 -21.67 6.63 -0.80
C LEU A 164 -22.96 7.16 -0.13
N ASP A 165 -23.55 8.24 -0.67
CA ASP A 165 -24.84 8.75 -0.20
C ASP A 165 -25.96 7.72 -0.38
N ASN A 166 -25.97 7.03 -1.52
CA ASN A 166 -26.92 5.94 -1.79
C ASN A 166 -26.72 4.78 -0.81
N ALA A 167 -25.49 4.33 -0.59
CA ALA A 167 -25.18 3.27 0.35
C ALA A 167 -25.65 3.64 1.77
N ARG A 168 -25.32 4.86 2.25
CA ARG A 168 -25.78 5.35 3.56
C ARG A 168 -27.30 5.36 3.66
N ARG A 169 -28.02 5.88 2.66
CA ARG A 169 -29.49 5.92 2.63
C ARG A 169 -30.11 4.52 2.68
N LYS A 170 -29.51 3.56 1.98
CA LYS A 170 -29.91 2.16 1.99
C LYS A 170 -29.46 1.39 3.23
N LYS A 171 -28.68 2.02 4.13
CA LYS A 171 -28.06 1.39 5.31
C LYS A 171 -27.13 0.23 4.92
N GLU A 172 -26.43 0.38 3.80
CA GLU A 172 -25.35 -0.50 3.36
C GLU A 172 -24.03 -0.06 4.00
N THR A 173 -23.18 -1.02 4.34
CA THR A 173 -21.75 -0.77 4.59
C THR A 173 -20.96 -0.85 3.28
N VAL A 174 -19.73 -0.34 3.30
CA VAL A 174 -18.94 -0.17 2.08
C VAL A 174 -17.51 -0.68 2.25
N TYR A 175 -17.04 -1.43 1.24
CA TYR A 175 -15.63 -1.60 0.95
C TYR A 175 -15.20 -0.66 -0.18
N ILE A 176 -14.03 -0.03 -0.03
CA ILE A 176 -13.41 0.76 -1.10
C ILE A 176 -12.19 -0.02 -1.60
N VAL A 177 -12.12 -0.24 -2.90
CA VAL A 177 -11.01 -0.94 -3.55
C VAL A 177 -10.43 -0.02 -4.61
N GLY A 178 -9.10 0.06 -4.65
CA GLY A 178 -8.39 0.78 -5.70
C GLY A 178 -6.99 0.20 -5.85
N HIS A 179 -6.21 0.74 -6.78
CA HIS A 179 -4.84 0.29 -6.96
C HIS A 179 -3.86 1.13 -6.13
N THR A 180 -3.73 2.42 -6.46
CA THR A 180 -2.84 3.36 -5.79
C THR A 180 -3.54 3.96 -4.56
N PRO A 181 -3.04 3.71 -3.34
CA PRO A 181 -3.63 4.25 -2.12
C PRO A 181 -3.38 5.76 -1.96
N PRO A 182 -4.17 6.47 -1.13
CA PRO A 182 -3.78 7.79 -0.62
C PRO A 182 -2.59 7.66 0.33
N GLY A 183 -1.85 8.76 0.52
CA GLY A 183 -0.73 8.81 1.44
C GLY A 183 0.62 8.96 0.77
N VAL A 184 1.64 8.55 1.52
CA VAL A 184 3.05 8.65 1.14
C VAL A 184 3.63 7.25 1.00
N ASP A 185 4.52 7.09 0.04
CA ASP A 185 5.31 5.89 -0.23
C ASP A 185 6.24 5.59 0.95
N ASP A 186 6.00 4.48 1.64
CA ASP A 186 6.76 4.08 2.83
C ASP A 186 8.10 3.43 2.52
N ARG A 187 8.42 3.14 1.25
CA ARG A 187 9.75 2.65 0.84
C ARG A 187 10.61 3.72 0.18
N GLU A 188 10.14 4.97 0.13
CA GLU A 188 10.81 6.09 -0.53
C GLU A 188 11.27 5.72 -1.96
N SER A 189 10.47 4.90 -2.64
CA SER A 189 10.83 4.28 -3.89
C SER A 189 10.68 5.21 -5.10
N GLY A 190 10.05 6.37 -4.89
CA GLY A 190 9.65 7.27 -5.95
C GLY A 190 8.48 6.71 -6.77
N ALA A 191 7.71 5.77 -6.21
CA ALA A 191 6.51 5.27 -6.88
C ALA A 191 5.52 6.40 -7.11
N VAL A 192 4.75 6.33 -8.20
CA VAL A 192 3.75 7.36 -8.50
C VAL A 192 2.74 7.44 -7.35
N ALA A 193 2.37 8.65 -6.95
CA ALA A 193 1.40 8.91 -5.90
C ALA A 193 0.21 9.70 -6.44
N LEU A 194 -0.88 9.71 -5.67
CA LEU A 194 -2.01 10.57 -5.95
C LEU A 194 -1.57 12.04 -5.95
N ARG A 195 -2.13 12.85 -6.85
CA ARG A 195 -2.00 14.31 -6.80
C ARG A 195 -2.56 14.80 -5.47
N GLU A 196 -1.91 15.80 -4.89
CA GLU A 196 -2.26 16.33 -3.57
C GLU A 196 -3.74 16.74 -3.44
N ILE A 197 -4.30 17.37 -4.47
CA ILE A 197 -5.73 17.75 -4.50
C ILE A 197 -6.66 16.54 -4.37
N HIS A 198 -6.33 15.43 -5.03
CA HIS A 198 -7.13 14.21 -4.98
C HIS A 198 -6.88 13.40 -3.72
N ASN A 199 -5.64 13.38 -3.23
CA ASN A 199 -5.31 12.79 -1.94
C ASN A 199 -6.13 13.45 -0.82
N THR A 200 -6.10 14.79 -0.76
CA THR A 200 -6.88 15.55 0.22
C THR A 200 -8.38 15.30 0.09
N ARG A 201 -8.92 15.33 -1.15
CA ARG A 201 -10.33 15.06 -1.40
C ARG A 201 -10.73 13.63 -1.02
N TYR A 202 -9.87 12.64 -1.26
CA TYR A 202 -10.10 11.25 -0.84
C TYR A 202 -10.24 11.15 0.67
N LEU A 203 -9.29 11.74 1.41
CA LEU A 203 -9.31 11.71 2.88
C LEU A 203 -10.56 12.41 3.44
N GLN A 204 -10.99 13.53 2.82
CA GLN A 204 -12.25 14.21 3.18
C GLN A 204 -13.47 13.30 2.98
N MET A 205 -13.55 12.60 1.84
CA MET A 205 -14.62 11.64 1.59
C MET A 205 -14.61 10.50 2.61
N VAL A 206 -13.46 9.90 2.89
CA VAL A 206 -13.37 8.82 3.88
C VAL A 206 -13.78 9.30 5.27
N ARG A 207 -13.37 10.50 5.70
CA ARG A 207 -13.81 11.08 6.98
C ARG A 207 -15.32 11.24 7.02
N LEU A 208 -15.89 11.86 5.98
CA LEU A 208 -17.32 12.15 5.89
C LEU A 208 -18.17 10.87 5.90
N TYR A 209 -17.67 9.75 5.38
CA TYR A 209 -18.38 8.46 5.26
C TYR A 209 -17.80 7.34 6.14
N SER A 210 -17.01 7.68 7.16
CA SER A 210 -16.34 6.72 8.04
C SER A 210 -17.29 5.79 8.81
N ASP A 211 -18.53 6.23 9.05
CA ASP A 211 -19.60 5.46 9.70
C ASP A 211 -20.02 4.21 8.92
N ILE A 212 -19.96 4.25 7.58
CA ILE A 212 -20.38 3.13 6.71
C ILE A 212 -19.22 2.36 6.10
N ILE A 213 -18.01 2.92 6.08
CA ILE A 213 -16.83 2.24 5.52
C ILE A 213 -16.39 1.14 6.48
N ARG A 214 -16.26 -0.10 5.99
CA ARG A 214 -15.82 -1.27 6.77
C ARG A 214 -14.48 -1.85 6.34
N GLY A 215 -13.90 -1.32 5.27
CA GLY A 215 -12.58 -1.70 4.81
C GLY A 215 -12.18 -0.94 3.56
N GLN A 216 -10.89 -0.73 3.39
CA GLN A 216 -10.30 -0.10 2.22
C GLN A 216 -9.08 -0.92 1.80
N PHE A 217 -9.02 -1.34 0.53
CA PHE A 217 -8.04 -2.34 0.07
C PHE A 217 -7.32 -1.83 -1.18
N PHE A 218 -5.99 -1.76 -1.08
CA PHE A 218 -5.10 -1.23 -2.11
C PHE A 218 -3.86 -2.11 -2.30
N GLY A 219 -3.06 -1.77 -3.31
CA GLY A 219 -1.78 -2.42 -3.61
C GLY A 219 -0.68 -1.38 -3.88
N HIS A 220 -0.11 -1.43 -5.08
CA HIS A 220 0.83 -0.46 -5.66
C HIS A 220 2.23 -0.41 -5.04
N TRP A 221 2.37 -0.23 -3.73
CA TRP A 221 3.69 -0.12 -3.08
C TRP A 221 4.37 -1.46 -2.77
N HIS A 222 3.72 -2.59 -3.13
CA HIS A 222 4.25 -3.95 -2.96
C HIS A 222 4.68 -4.27 -1.51
N SER A 223 4.11 -3.54 -0.56
CA SER A 223 4.47 -3.57 0.85
C SER A 223 3.27 -4.04 1.67
N ASP A 224 3.53 -4.91 2.65
CA ASP A 224 2.52 -5.24 3.65
C ASP A 224 2.42 -4.08 4.64
N THR A 225 1.36 -3.29 4.52
CA THR A 225 1.20 -2.14 5.40
C THR A 225 -0.27 -1.76 5.56
N PHE A 226 -0.53 -0.87 6.51
CA PHE A 226 -1.81 -0.23 6.72
C PHE A 226 -1.65 1.29 6.80
N ARG A 227 -2.78 2.00 6.74
CA ARG A 227 -2.87 3.45 7.00
C ARG A 227 -4.02 3.72 7.94
N VAL A 228 -3.89 4.76 8.77
CA VAL A 228 -4.95 5.25 9.66
C VAL A 228 -5.44 6.60 9.15
N VAL A 229 -6.76 6.74 9.04
CA VAL A 229 -7.43 7.99 8.67
C VAL A 229 -8.04 8.60 9.92
N TYR A 230 -7.76 9.88 10.16
CA TYR A 230 -8.21 10.62 11.33
C TYR A 230 -9.29 11.63 10.97
N SER A 231 -10.20 11.91 11.90
CA SER A 231 -11.14 13.04 11.83
C SER A 231 -10.39 14.38 11.89
N ASP A 232 -11.11 15.48 11.64
CA ASP A 232 -10.55 16.83 11.78
C ASP A 232 -10.23 17.18 13.25
N THR A 233 -10.77 16.43 14.21
CA THR A 233 -10.44 16.52 15.65
C THR A 233 -9.29 15.59 16.07
N GLY A 234 -8.70 14.83 15.14
CA GLY A 234 -7.56 13.95 15.41
C GLY A 234 -7.92 12.55 15.93
N LEU A 235 -9.19 12.14 15.87
CA LEU A 235 -9.60 10.78 16.28
C LEU A 235 -9.43 9.78 15.12
N PRO A 236 -8.90 8.56 15.34
CA PRO A 236 -8.90 7.51 14.32
C PRO A 236 -10.33 7.15 13.93
N VAL A 237 -10.70 7.30 12.65
CA VAL A 237 -12.06 7.05 12.15
C VAL A 237 -12.14 6.00 11.05
N SER A 238 -11.05 5.74 10.33
CA SER A 238 -11.02 4.68 9.31
C SER A 238 -9.61 4.15 9.12
N TRP A 239 -9.49 3.06 8.36
CA TRP A 239 -8.22 2.40 8.08
C TRP A 239 -8.17 1.91 6.63
N ILE A 240 -6.94 1.72 6.14
CA ILE A 240 -6.64 1.21 4.80
C ILE A 240 -5.64 0.07 4.94
N MET A 241 -5.87 -1.04 4.24
CA MET A 241 -4.93 -2.16 4.14
C MET A 241 -4.33 -2.18 2.75
N MET A 242 -3.01 -2.25 2.67
CA MET A 242 -2.29 -2.52 1.43
C MET A 242 -1.73 -3.93 1.49
N ALA A 243 -1.95 -4.69 0.42
CA ALA A 243 -1.37 -6.01 0.27
C ALA A 243 0.00 -5.90 -0.43
N PRO A 244 0.97 -6.76 -0.07
CA PRO A 244 2.20 -6.88 -0.83
C PRO A 244 1.93 -7.49 -2.21
N SER A 245 2.92 -7.40 -3.10
CA SER A 245 2.85 -7.96 -4.44
C SER A 245 3.24 -9.43 -4.48
N ILE A 246 2.82 -10.12 -5.54
CA ILE A 246 3.44 -11.38 -5.96
C ILE A 246 4.83 -11.10 -6.56
N SER A 247 5.01 -9.96 -7.24
CA SER A 247 6.30 -9.60 -7.84
C SER A 247 7.35 -9.31 -6.78
N PRO A 248 8.51 -10.00 -6.80
CA PRO A 248 9.54 -9.78 -5.80
C PRO A 248 10.37 -8.53 -6.06
N SER A 249 10.28 -7.95 -7.26
CA SER A 249 10.98 -6.73 -7.62
C SER A 249 10.12 -5.50 -7.35
N THR A 250 10.61 -4.66 -6.46
CA THR A 250 9.97 -3.41 -6.08
C THR A 250 11.04 -2.31 -5.98
N PRO A 251 10.85 -1.14 -6.60
CA PRO A 251 11.68 0.02 -6.33
C PRO A 251 11.70 0.31 -4.81
N GLY A 252 12.81 0.77 -4.24
CA GLY A 252 12.87 1.04 -2.79
C GLY A 252 13.06 -0.20 -1.90
N GLY A 253 13.19 -1.39 -2.50
CA GLY A 253 13.58 -2.62 -1.81
C GLY A 253 12.64 -3.78 -2.14
N PRO A 254 13.15 -5.00 -2.33
CA PRO A 254 12.33 -6.14 -2.74
C PRO A 254 11.47 -6.67 -1.59
N ASN A 255 10.53 -7.55 -1.95
CA ASN A 255 9.75 -8.35 -1.01
C ASN A 255 9.74 -9.81 -1.47
N ASN A 256 9.43 -10.74 -0.56
CA ASN A 256 8.97 -12.03 -1.04
C ASN A 256 7.58 -11.89 -1.70
N PRO A 257 7.24 -12.79 -2.64
CA PRO A 257 5.88 -12.91 -3.16
C PRO A 257 4.87 -13.15 -2.04
N GLY A 258 3.81 -12.34 -1.99
CA GLY A 258 2.77 -12.39 -0.95
C GLY A 258 1.35 -12.55 -1.50
N LEU A 259 0.48 -13.17 -0.70
CA LEU A 259 -0.96 -13.31 -0.93
C LEU A 259 -1.70 -13.09 0.39
N ARG A 260 -2.92 -12.55 0.37
CA ARG A 260 -3.69 -12.29 1.60
C ARG A 260 -5.09 -12.87 1.51
N LEU A 261 -5.52 -13.52 2.58
CA LEU A 261 -6.86 -14.04 2.77
C LEU A 261 -7.55 -13.31 3.92
N TYR A 262 -8.61 -12.57 3.61
CA TYR A 262 -9.41 -11.86 4.61
C TYR A 262 -10.54 -12.75 5.14
N LYS A 263 -10.78 -12.67 6.45
CA LYS A 263 -11.97 -13.19 7.10
C LYS A 263 -12.90 -12.02 7.42
N PHE A 264 -14.16 -12.13 7.04
CA PHE A 264 -15.14 -11.07 7.27
C PHE A 264 -16.53 -11.66 7.57
N GLU A 265 -17.38 -10.87 8.20
CA GLU A 265 -18.79 -11.21 8.41
C GLU A 265 -19.59 -10.89 7.13
N THR A 266 -20.23 -11.89 6.54
CA THR A 266 -20.95 -11.73 5.25
C THR A 266 -22.11 -10.75 5.34
N ASN A 267 -22.85 -10.73 6.45
CA ASN A 267 -24.03 -9.88 6.61
C ASN A 267 -23.71 -8.37 6.67
N THR A 268 -22.55 -8.01 7.23
CA THR A 268 -22.18 -6.61 7.53
C THR A 268 -20.95 -6.14 6.79
N GLY A 269 -20.20 -7.04 6.15
CA GLY A 269 -18.90 -6.73 5.59
C GLY A 269 -17.88 -6.29 6.65
N GLN A 270 -18.04 -6.66 7.93
CA GLN A 270 -17.02 -6.34 8.94
C GLN A 270 -15.82 -7.26 8.76
N VAL A 271 -14.64 -6.70 8.51
CA VAL A 271 -13.40 -7.48 8.49
C VAL A 271 -13.03 -7.89 9.91
N LEU A 272 -12.80 -9.19 10.10
CA LEU A 272 -12.53 -9.82 11.38
C LEU A 272 -11.05 -10.10 11.58
N ASP A 273 -10.36 -10.59 10.55
CA ASP A 273 -8.91 -10.87 10.57
C ASP A 273 -8.41 -10.99 9.12
N TYR A 274 -7.09 -11.10 8.94
CA TYR A 274 -6.53 -11.66 7.71
C TYR A 274 -5.35 -12.59 8.00
N THR A 275 -5.15 -13.55 7.11
CA THR A 275 -3.95 -14.38 7.06
C THR A 275 -3.11 -13.97 5.86
N GLN A 276 -1.88 -13.56 6.13
CA GLN A 276 -0.87 -13.27 5.12
C GLN A 276 -0.14 -14.58 4.80
N TYR A 277 -0.04 -14.89 3.52
CA TYR A 277 0.75 -15.98 2.97
C TYR A 277 1.93 -15.39 2.21
N TYR A 278 3.01 -16.15 2.18
CA TYR A 278 4.18 -15.78 1.41
C TYR A 278 4.90 -17.00 0.83
N LEU A 279 5.75 -16.72 -0.15
CA LEU A 279 6.71 -17.67 -0.69
C LEU A 279 8.12 -17.21 -0.35
N ASN A 280 8.87 -17.98 0.43
CA ASN A 280 10.31 -17.72 0.55
C ASN A 280 10.97 -18.01 -0.81
N LEU A 281 11.33 -16.95 -1.54
CA LEU A 281 11.82 -17.04 -2.91
C LEU A 281 13.15 -17.80 -3.00
N VAL A 282 14.04 -17.62 -2.02
CA VAL A 282 15.34 -18.29 -1.96
C VAL A 282 15.16 -19.80 -1.80
N ASP A 283 14.31 -20.22 -0.86
CA ASP A 283 14.02 -21.63 -0.62
C ASP A 283 13.29 -22.26 -1.81
N ALA A 284 12.34 -21.54 -2.40
CA ALA A 284 11.60 -22.02 -3.56
C ALA A 284 12.53 -22.28 -4.75
N ASN A 285 13.47 -21.38 -5.01
CA ASN A 285 14.45 -21.53 -6.08
C ASN A 285 15.47 -22.63 -5.79
N SER A 286 15.95 -22.75 -4.55
CA SER A 286 16.89 -23.81 -4.15
C SER A 286 16.27 -25.21 -4.23
N ASN A 287 15.00 -25.33 -3.81
CA ASN A 287 14.28 -26.62 -3.78
C ASN A 287 13.60 -26.97 -5.12
N GLY A 288 13.45 -26.00 -6.03
CA GLY A 288 12.71 -26.17 -7.29
C GLY A 288 11.19 -26.27 -7.15
N THR A 289 10.66 -26.06 -5.94
CA THR A 289 9.24 -26.17 -5.56
C THR A 289 8.75 -24.90 -4.85
N ALA A 290 7.63 -24.32 -5.30
CA ALA A 290 7.03 -23.15 -4.67
C ALA A 290 6.11 -23.52 -3.50
N ASN A 291 6.70 -23.63 -2.31
CA ASN A 291 5.99 -23.95 -1.07
C ASN A 291 5.46 -22.67 -0.42
N TRP A 292 4.25 -22.26 -0.80
CA TRP A 292 3.55 -21.15 -0.15
C TRP A 292 3.18 -21.53 1.28
N SER A 293 3.40 -20.62 2.22
CA SER A 293 3.18 -20.86 3.65
C SER A 293 2.54 -19.65 4.32
N VAL A 294 1.89 -19.88 5.46
CA VAL A 294 1.39 -18.78 6.30
C VAL A 294 2.59 -17.99 6.81
N GLU A 295 2.58 -16.68 6.58
CA GLU A 295 3.51 -15.75 7.19
C GLU A 295 3.03 -15.40 8.60
N TYR A 296 1.78 -14.89 8.70
CA TYR A 296 1.14 -14.54 9.96
C TYR A 296 -0.37 -14.32 9.82
N SER A 297 -1.11 -14.34 10.93
CA SER A 297 -2.47 -13.81 11.05
C SER A 297 -2.43 -12.50 11.86
N LEU A 298 -3.11 -11.45 11.39
CA LEU A 298 -2.92 -10.09 11.91
C LEU A 298 -3.18 -9.98 13.42
N LEU A 299 -4.34 -10.47 13.87
CA LEU A 299 -4.73 -10.31 15.28
C LEU A 299 -3.78 -11.02 16.24
N ASP A 300 -3.33 -12.23 15.90
CA ASP A 300 -2.39 -13.00 16.71
C ASP A 300 -0.97 -12.40 16.69
N TYR A 301 -0.51 -11.96 15.51
CA TYR A 301 0.85 -11.45 15.33
C TYR A 301 1.11 -10.12 16.05
N TYR A 302 0.09 -9.24 16.12
CA TYR A 302 0.15 -7.92 16.77
C TYR A 302 -0.61 -7.82 18.11
N PRO A 303 -0.86 -8.95 18.77
CA PRO A 303 -1.90 -9.15 19.80
C PRO A 303 -3.05 -8.13 19.80
N LEU A 304 -3.79 -8.03 18.70
CA LEU A 304 -4.95 -7.15 18.56
C LEU A 304 -6.23 -7.90 18.88
N ARG A 305 -7.23 -7.22 19.47
CA ARG A 305 -8.55 -7.81 19.72
C ARG A 305 -9.44 -7.82 18.47
N GLU A 306 -9.31 -6.78 17.65
CA GLU A 306 -10.12 -6.53 16.47
C GLU A 306 -9.41 -5.57 15.52
N ILE A 307 -9.90 -5.49 14.28
CA ILE A 307 -9.39 -4.53 13.28
C ILE A 307 -10.24 -3.26 13.34
N THR A 308 -9.79 -2.30 14.14
CA THR A 308 -10.39 -0.95 14.22
C THR A 308 -9.34 0.12 13.97
N ALA A 309 -9.79 1.32 13.58
CA ALA A 309 -8.89 2.46 13.38
C ALA A 309 -8.11 2.79 14.67
N ILE A 310 -8.74 2.59 15.84
CA ILE A 310 -8.12 2.77 17.15
C ILE A 310 -7.05 1.68 17.38
N SER A 311 -7.38 0.39 17.22
CA SER A 311 -6.41 -0.69 17.43
C SER A 311 -5.18 -0.56 16.52
N LEU A 312 -5.37 -0.10 15.28
CA LEU A 312 -4.29 0.12 14.34
C LEU A 312 -3.48 1.39 14.65
N HIS A 313 -4.12 2.45 15.17
CA HIS A 313 -3.42 3.61 15.71
C HIS A 313 -2.54 3.23 16.90
N ASP A 314 -3.10 2.49 17.86
CA ASP A 314 -2.36 2.01 19.04
C ASP A 314 -1.17 1.12 18.64
N LEU A 315 -1.34 0.28 17.60
CA LEU A 315 -0.22 -0.48 17.03
C LEU A 315 0.86 0.43 16.44
N ALA A 316 0.47 1.47 15.68
CA ALA A 316 1.42 2.41 15.09
C ALA A 316 2.19 3.20 16.17
N ASP A 317 1.52 3.64 17.24
CA ASP A 317 2.14 4.36 18.36
C ASP A 317 3.24 3.53 19.03
N ARG A 318 3.08 2.21 19.08
CA ARG A 318 4.09 1.27 19.58
C ARG A 318 5.37 1.23 18.73
N PHE A 319 5.34 1.68 17.47
CA PHE A 319 6.54 1.66 16.61
C PHE A 319 7.66 2.53 17.16
N THR A 320 7.31 3.64 17.80
CA THR A 320 8.27 4.62 18.31
C THR A 320 8.69 4.35 19.76
N GLN A 321 8.17 3.29 20.39
CA GLN A 321 8.48 2.95 21.77
C GLN A 321 9.77 2.11 21.86
N PRO A 322 10.78 2.53 22.63
CA PRO A 322 12.11 1.90 22.62
C PRO A 322 12.13 0.47 23.17
N ASN A 323 11.16 0.09 24.01
CA ASN A 323 11.08 -1.23 24.64
C ASN A 323 10.00 -2.13 24.02
N ASP A 324 9.48 -1.77 22.84
CA ASP A 324 8.48 -2.55 22.12
C ASP A 324 9.07 -3.12 20.81
N ASN A 325 8.75 -4.38 20.50
CA ASN A 325 9.19 -5.03 19.28
C ASN A 325 8.19 -4.87 18.11
N ALA A 326 7.11 -4.12 18.30
CA ALA A 326 6.07 -3.88 17.31
C ALA A 326 6.64 -3.43 15.97
N PHE A 327 7.57 -2.45 15.96
CA PHE A 327 8.17 -1.99 14.71
C PHE A 327 9.03 -3.07 14.05
N SER A 328 9.80 -3.85 14.81
CA SER A 328 10.59 -4.95 14.25
C SER A 328 9.69 -6.02 13.59
N ARG A 329 8.56 -6.35 14.23
CA ARG A 329 7.54 -7.26 13.69
C ARG A 329 6.88 -6.69 12.44
N TYR A 330 6.50 -5.42 12.48
CA TYR A 330 5.92 -4.69 11.36
C TYR A 330 6.85 -4.62 10.17
N TYR A 331 8.12 -4.26 10.38
CA TYR A 331 9.07 -4.13 9.28
C TYR A 331 9.39 -5.47 8.60
N LYS A 332 9.45 -6.55 9.40
CA LYS A 332 9.55 -7.91 8.87
C LYS A 332 8.35 -8.25 7.99
N ALA A 333 7.12 -7.98 8.43
CA ALA A 333 5.93 -8.20 7.63
C ALA A 333 5.89 -7.29 6.39
N ASN A 334 6.25 -6.00 6.53
CA ASN A 334 6.27 -5.01 5.44
C ASN A 334 7.06 -5.48 4.23
N THR A 335 8.17 -6.16 4.47
CA THR A 335 9.06 -6.75 3.44
C THR A 335 8.73 -8.21 3.11
N VAL A 336 7.64 -8.74 3.66
CA VAL A 336 7.15 -10.12 3.48
C VAL A 336 8.21 -11.14 3.92
N SER A 337 8.71 -10.96 5.14
CA SER A 337 9.73 -11.82 5.76
C SER A 337 10.96 -12.00 4.87
N LEU A 338 11.42 -10.90 4.27
CA LEU A 338 12.60 -10.89 3.41
C LEU A 338 13.83 -11.45 4.17
N PRO A 339 14.68 -12.28 3.54
CA PRO A 339 15.87 -12.82 4.18
C PRO A 339 16.78 -11.71 4.72
N ARG A 340 17.42 -11.97 5.87
CA ARG A 340 18.23 -10.98 6.61
C ARG A 340 19.30 -10.32 5.74
N GLU A 341 19.94 -11.07 4.85
CA GLU A 341 20.99 -10.58 3.94
C GLU A 341 20.44 -9.52 2.98
N MET A 342 19.25 -9.74 2.44
CA MET A 342 18.56 -8.78 1.57
C MET A 342 18.03 -7.59 2.38
N ALA A 343 17.48 -7.85 3.55
CA ALA A 343 17.02 -6.80 4.47
C ALA A 343 18.16 -5.94 5.02
N GLN A 344 19.41 -6.40 5.02
CA GLN A 344 20.56 -5.54 5.39
C GLN A 344 20.93 -4.55 4.28
N ILE A 345 20.72 -4.93 3.02
CA ILE A 345 21.03 -4.09 1.85
C ILE A 345 19.92 -3.07 1.61
N TRP A 346 18.68 -3.53 1.65
CA TRP A 346 17.48 -2.76 1.30
C TRP A 346 16.69 -2.28 2.51
N GLY A 347 17.12 -2.64 3.71
CA GLY A 347 16.39 -2.33 4.93
C GLY A 347 16.61 -0.90 5.43
N CYS A 348 16.25 -0.66 6.69
CA CYS A 348 16.53 0.57 7.44
C CYS A 348 18.04 0.92 7.60
N GLY A 349 18.97 0.25 6.89
CA GLY A 349 20.41 0.53 6.93
C GLY A 349 21.08 0.40 8.31
N GLY A 350 20.41 -0.22 9.29
CA GLY A 350 20.82 -0.22 10.69
C GLY A 350 19.77 -0.79 11.64
N ALA A 351 19.69 -0.23 12.85
CA ALA A 351 18.73 -0.67 13.86
C ALA A 351 17.28 -0.38 13.43
N LEU A 352 16.37 -1.33 13.65
CA LEU A 352 14.92 -1.17 13.45
C LEU A 352 14.34 -0.32 14.60
N SER A 353 14.71 0.96 14.63
CA SER A 353 14.35 1.94 15.66
C SER A 353 14.66 3.36 15.16
N GLY A 354 14.31 4.39 15.94
CA GLY A 354 14.69 5.77 15.65
C GLY A 354 14.08 6.30 14.34
N ALA A 355 14.92 6.82 13.44
CA ALA A 355 14.47 7.45 12.19
C ALA A 355 13.62 6.51 11.30
N CYS A 356 14.01 5.24 11.18
CA CYS A 356 13.24 4.30 10.35
C CYS A 356 11.88 3.98 10.97
N ALA A 357 11.83 3.77 12.29
CA ALA A 357 10.57 3.54 12.99
C ALA A 357 9.64 4.75 12.90
N LEU A 358 10.19 5.95 13.03
CA LEU A 358 9.46 7.20 12.84
C LEU A 358 8.96 7.36 11.40
N HIS A 359 9.79 7.09 10.40
CA HIS A 359 9.41 7.16 8.99
C HIS A 359 8.12 6.36 8.75
N HIS A 360 8.12 5.09 9.15
CA HIS A 360 6.96 4.22 9.01
C HIS A 360 5.78 4.65 9.90
N TYR A 361 6.02 5.11 11.12
CA TYR A 361 4.97 5.70 11.95
C TYR A 361 4.30 6.89 11.23
N CYS A 362 5.09 7.80 10.68
CA CYS A 362 4.58 8.97 9.96
C CYS A 362 3.86 8.58 8.69
N THR A 363 4.36 7.64 7.88
CA THR A 363 3.64 7.20 6.66
C THR A 363 2.33 6.47 6.97
N VAL A 364 2.27 5.70 8.06
CA VAL A 364 1.05 5.02 8.51
C VAL A 364 0.01 6.01 9.07
N THR A 365 0.46 7.08 9.74
CA THR A 365 -0.43 7.98 10.49
C THR A 365 -0.65 9.37 9.85
N ARG A 366 0.11 9.73 8.81
CA ARG A 366 0.05 11.05 8.15
C ARG A 366 -0.04 10.88 6.64
N LEU A 367 -1.27 10.91 6.14
CA LEU A 367 -1.55 10.64 4.72
C LEU A 367 -1.51 11.89 3.84
N ASN A 368 -1.35 13.09 4.41
CA ASN A 368 -1.07 14.28 3.62
C ASN A 368 0.45 14.53 3.59
N PRO A 369 1.06 14.84 2.42
CA PRO A 369 2.50 15.05 2.30
C PRO A 369 3.08 16.10 3.26
N GLU A 370 2.36 17.21 3.50
CA GLU A 370 2.78 18.24 4.45
C GLU A 370 2.79 17.72 5.89
N SER A 371 1.69 17.11 6.35
CA SER A 371 1.60 16.51 7.69
C SER A 371 2.62 15.39 7.92
N TYR A 372 2.98 14.65 6.87
CA TYR A 372 4.05 13.65 6.92
C TYR A 372 5.41 14.33 7.15
N LYS A 373 5.72 15.38 6.38
CA LYS A 373 6.97 16.14 6.54
C LYS A 373 7.10 16.73 7.94
N GLU A 374 6.02 17.30 8.49
CA GLU A 374 5.98 17.81 9.86
C GLU A 374 6.23 16.71 10.89
N CYS A 375 5.57 15.56 10.74
CA CYS A 375 5.77 14.41 11.62
C CYS A 375 7.22 13.91 11.60
N TYR A 376 7.80 13.74 10.40
CA TYR A 376 9.14 13.20 10.25
C TYR A 376 10.22 14.19 10.72
N SER A 377 10.03 15.50 10.48
CA SER A 377 10.95 16.55 10.90
C SER A 377 10.99 16.76 12.42
N SER A 378 9.90 16.45 13.15
CA SER A 378 9.87 16.56 14.63
C SER A 378 11.00 15.79 15.33
N TYR A 379 11.45 14.67 14.76
CA TYR A 379 12.57 13.88 15.28
C TYR A 379 13.93 14.44 14.93
N ALA A 380 14.08 15.09 13.77
CA ALA A 380 15.30 15.82 13.44
C ALA A 380 15.54 16.96 14.44
N TYR A 381 14.47 17.65 14.87
CA TYR A 381 14.53 18.64 15.95
C TYR A 381 14.84 18.02 17.31
N ALA A 382 14.27 16.85 17.64
CA ALA A 382 14.58 16.13 18.88
C ALA A 382 16.04 15.63 18.94
N LEU A 383 16.60 15.17 17.82
CA LEU A 383 18.01 14.79 17.72
C LEU A 383 18.95 16.01 17.76
N ALA A 384 18.59 17.11 17.10
CA ALA A 384 19.38 18.34 17.11
C ALA A 384 19.38 19.02 18.49
N SER A 385 18.31 18.89 19.27
CA SER A 385 18.22 19.42 20.65
C SER A 385 18.87 18.52 21.71
N THR A 386 19.05 17.23 21.43
CA THR A 386 19.79 16.28 22.28
C THR A 386 21.27 16.18 21.93
N GLY A 387 21.69 16.68 20.77
CA GLY A 387 23.08 16.96 20.46
C GLY A 387 23.63 17.95 21.46
N SER A 388 24.58 17.51 22.30
CA SER A 388 25.21 18.37 23.30
C SER A 388 25.66 19.67 22.63
N SER A 389 25.23 20.81 23.17
CA SER A 389 26.01 22.02 23.05
C SER A 389 27.34 21.77 23.74
N THR A 390 28.30 21.18 23.03
CA THR A 390 29.69 21.43 23.35
C THR A 390 29.92 22.89 23.02
N THR A 391 29.54 23.75 23.97
CA THR A 391 30.23 25.02 24.14
C THR A 391 31.71 24.67 24.12
N PRO A 392 32.53 25.24 23.23
CA PRO A 392 33.96 25.08 23.36
C PRO A 392 34.34 25.83 24.63
N MET A 393 34.43 25.09 25.73
CA MET A 393 35.04 25.53 26.98
C MET A 393 36.57 25.59 26.78
N TYR A 394 37.00 26.30 25.72
CA TYR A 394 38.39 26.49 25.31
C TYR A 394 38.71 27.95 25.02
N PHE A 395 37.88 28.90 25.49
CA PHE A 395 38.20 30.34 25.42
C PHE A 395 38.33 31.05 26.78
N THR A 396 37.99 30.40 27.90
CA THR A 396 38.21 30.99 29.24
C THR A 396 39.47 30.51 29.94
N LEU A 397 40.09 29.40 29.50
CA LEU A 397 41.36 28.94 30.07
C LEU A 397 42.60 29.60 29.43
N HIS A 398 42.49 30.09 28.18
CA HIS A 398 43.59 30.81 27.54
C HIS A 398 43.77 32.26 28.03
N LEU A 399 42.73 32.91 28.56
CA LEU A 399 42.88 34.23 29.19
C LEU A 399 43.53 34.17 30.58
N LEU A 400 43.30 33.08 31.34
CA LEU A 400 43.91 32.89 32.67
C LEU A 400 45.39 32.51 32.59
N VAL A 401 45.81 31.74 31.57
CA VAL A 401 47.22 31.40 31.36
C VAL A 401 48.04 32.61 30.86
N LEU A 402 47.44 33.49 30.05
CA LEU A 402 48.13 34.72 29.60
C LEU A 402 48.28 35.78 30.70
N LEU A 403 47.37 35.84 31.69
CA LEU A 403 47.51 36.73 32.84
C LEU A 403 48.57 36.24 33.84
N VAL A 404 48.72 34.92 34.04
CA VAL A 404 49.76 34.35 34.93
C VAL A 404 51.15 34.44 34.31
N CYS A 405 51.30 34.33 32.98
CA CYS A 405 52.58 34.54 32.30
C CYS A 405 53.03 36.01 32.30
N ALA A 406 52.11 36.98 32.39
CA ALA A 406 52.46 38.41 32.47
C ALA A 406 52.95 38.84 33.85
N GLU A 407 52.53 38.17 34.94
CA GLU A 407 53.03 38.46 36.30
C GLU A 407 54.38 37.79 36.60
N LEU A 408 54.66 36.60 36.03
CA LEU A 408 55.95 35.92 36.22
C LEU A 408 57.13 36.61 35.51
N PHE A 409 56.88 37.46 34.51
CA PHE A 409 57.92 38.27 33.86
C PHE A 409 58.20 39.62 34.55
N ARG A 410 57.46 39.98 35.61
CA ARG A 410 57.73 41.20 36.41
C ARG A 410 58.66 40.97 37.61
N TYR A 411 59.05 39.73 37.91
CA TYR A 411 59.86 39.41 39.11
C TYR A 411 61.31 38.99 38.82
N ASN A 412 61.82 39.18 37.59
CA ASN A 412 63.25 39.02 37.28
C ASN A 412 63.83 40.30 36.68
N ARG A 413 63.82 41.36 37.50
CA ARG A 413 64.74 42.50 37.40
C ARG A 413 65.42 42.69 38.73
#